data_AF-A0A0L0LHJ0-F1
#
_entry.id   AF-A0A0L0LHJ0-F1
#
_cell.length_a   1.000
_cell.length_b   1.000
_cell.length_c   1.000
_cell.angle_alpha   90.00
_cell.angle_beta   90.00
_cell.angle_gamma   90.00
#
_symmetry.space_group_name_H-M   'P 1'
#
loop_
_entity.id
_entity.type
_entity.pdbx_description
1 polymer ?
#
loop_
_entity_poly.entity_id
_entity_poly.type
_entity_poly.pdbx_seq_one_letter_code
_entity_poly.pdbx_strand_id
1 'polypeptide(L)'
;MNTTTKVIVAALIGLVVGVGGTATFSRGDKDTGREDVQHEMANRQMMGGNSMGMQDEMGAMNGMLQGKTGDAFDKAFLSEMIAHHQGAVVMAQEALKNAKHQEIKDLAQDIITAQNKEITEMKAWQMAWYGSEKPSSSR
;
A
#
# COMPACT_ATOMS: atom_id res chain seq x y z
N MET A 1 -8.22 31.14 1.33
CA MET A 1 -7.26 30.02 1.30
C MET A 1 -6.09 30.39 0.38
N ASN A 2 -4.89 30.40 0.93
CA ASN A 2 -3.64 30.85 0.36
C ASN A 2 -2.99 29.71 -0.44
N THR A 3 -2.40 30.04 -1.58
CA THR A 3 -1.88 29.11 -2.61
C THR A 3 -0.93 28.05 -2.05
N THR A 4 -0.21 28.36 -0.98
CA THR A 4 0.68 27.45 -0.25
C THR A 4 -0.02 26.21 0.31
N THR A 5 -1.28 26.33 0.77
CA THR A 5 -2.05 25.18 1.29
C THR A 5 -2.42 24.19 0.19
N LYS A 6 -2.64 24.67 -1.05
CA LYS A 6 -2.97 23.81 -2.19
C LYS A 6 -1.78 22.97 -2.66
N VAL A 7 -0.55 23.48 -2.56
CA VAL A 7 0.66 22.76 -2.99
C VAL A 7 1.02 21.63 -2.03
N ILE A 8 0.80 21.80 -0.72
CA ILE A 8 1.10 20.76 0.28
C ILE A 8 0.13 19.58 0.15
N VAL A 9 -1.14 19.84 -0.15
CA VAL A 9 -2.14 18.78 -0.41
C VAL A 9 -1.79 17.98 -1.67
N ALA A 10 -1.35 18.64 -2.73
CA ALA A 10 -0.92 17.97 -3.96
C ALA A 10 0.34 17.12 -3.78
N ALA A 11 1.24 17.49 -2.86
CA ALA A 11 2.49 16.74 -2.62
C ALA A 11 2.27 15.39 -1.92
N LEU A 12 1.18 15.22 -1.16
CA LEU A 12 0.82 13.92 -0.57
C LEU A 12 0.21 12.95 -1.59
N ILE A 13 -0.28 13.47 -2.72
CA ILE A 13 -0.85 12.68 -3.83
C ILE A 13 0.26 12.18 -4.77
N GLY A 14 1.49 12.71 -4.67
CA GLY A 14 2.57 12.52 -5.64
C GLY A 14 3.77 11.69 -5.18
N LEU A 15 3.67 10.82 -4.16
CA LEU A 15 4.81 10.00 -3.72
C LEU A 15 4.76 8.55 -4.25
N VAL A 16 4.46 8.36 -5.53
CA VAL A 16 4.84 7.14 -6.27
C VAL A 16 5.49 7.54 -7.58
N VAL A 17 6.72 8.06 -7.49
CA VAL A 17 7.64 8.10 -8.63
C VAL A 17 8.93 7.45 -8.19
N GLY A 18 9.23 6.33 -8.84
CA GLY A 18 10.36 5.47 -8.52
C GLY A 18 11.71 6.14 -8.72
N VAL A 19 12.68 5.67 -7.92
CA VAL A 19 14.10 5.75 -8.23
C VAL A 19 14.63 4.33 -8.17
N GLY A 20 14.79 3.72 -9.35
CA GLY A 20 15.78 2.67 -9.53
C GLY A 20 17.16 3.29 -9.30
N GLY A 21 17.92 2.74 -8.37
CA GLY A 21 19.22 3.25 -7.97
C GLY A 21 20.12 2.16 -7.42
N THR A 22 20.90 1.57 -8.33
CA THR A 22 22.25 1.02 -8.16
C THR A 22 22.50 -0.01 -7.04
N ALA A 23 22.84 -1.22 -7.47
CA ALA A 23 23.53 -2.23 -6.67
C ALA A 23 24.83 -1.68 -6.05
N THR A 24 24.94 -1.74 -4.74
CA THR A 24 26.21 -1.97 -4.06
C THR A 24 26.05 -3.17 -3.15
N PHE A 25 26.56 -4.31 -3.60
CA PHE A 25 26.80 -5.48 -2.76
C PHE A 25 27.81 -5.10 -1.68
N SER A 26 27.42 -5.19 -0.42
CA SER A 26 28.37 -5.35 0.69
C SER A 26 27.98 -6.59 1.49
N ARG A 27 28.85 -7.58 1.36
CA ARG A 27 28.90 -8.85 2.08
C ARG A 27 29.53 -8.60 3.45
N GLY A 28 28.88 -9.05 4.52
CA GLY A 28 29.40 -9.06 5.88
C GLY A 28 28.87 -10.27 6.64
N ASP A 29 29.80 -11.03 7.22
CA ASP A 29 29.64 -12.39 7.75
C ASP A 29 28.92 -12.50 9.10
N LYS A 30 28.49 -13.75 9.34
CA LYS A 30 28.04 -14.46 10.56
C LYS A 30 28.50 -13.89 11.92
N ASP A 31 27.64 -13.96 12.96
CA ASP A 31 27.79 -15.02 13.99
C ASP A 31 26.61 -15.11 14.98
N THR A 32 26.59 -16.23 15.67
CA THR A 32 25.63 -16.82 16.61
C THR A 32 25.21 -16.01 17.84
N GLY A 33 23.95 -16.20 18.26
CA GLY A 33 23.47 -15.87 19.61
C GLY A 33 22.04 -16.36 19.83
N ARG A 34 21.90 -17.58 20.35
CA ARG A 34 20.64 -18.08 20.94
C ARG A 34 20.55 -17.49 22.36
N GLU A 35 19.52 -16.70 22.62
CA GLU A 35 19.04 -16.45 23.98
C GLU A 35 17.53 -16.62 24.02
N ASP A 36 17.18 -17.73 24.64
CA ASP A 36 15.91 -18.21 25.12
C ASP A 36 15.37 -17.29 26.23
N VAL A 37 14.48 -16.37 25.86
CA VAL A 37 13.68 -15.61 26.83
C VAL A 37 12.25 -16.14 26.79
N GLN A 38 11.96 -17.02 27.76
CA GLN A 38 10.60 -17.41 28.12
C GLN A 38 9.82 -16.16 28.55
N HIS A 39 8.94 -15.66 27.70
CA HIS A 39 7.96 -14.64 28.09
C HIS A 39 6.65 -15.33 28.53
N GLU A 40 6.47 -15.28 29.83
CA GLU A 40 5.30 -15.62 30.62
C GLU A 40 4.00 -15.05 30.01
N MET A 41 3.08 -15.94 29.65
CA MET A 41 1.74 -15.59 29.17
C MET A 41 0.87 -15.14 30.35
N ALA A 42 1.02 -13.89 30.76
CA ALA A 42 0.12 -13.23 31.70
C ALA A 42 -1.01 -12.51 30.95
N ASN A 43 -2.13 -13.22 30.81
CA ASN A 43 -3.50 -12.73 30.80
C ASN A 43 -3.69 -11.21 30.61
N ARG A 44 -3.93 -10.78 29.37
CA ARG A 44 -4.65 -9.54 29.10
C ARG A 44 -5.62 -9.74 27.94
N GLN A 45 -6.78 -10.24 28.30
CA GLN A 45 -8.08 -10.02 27.67
C GLN A 45 -8.08 -8.87 26.65
N MET A 46 -8.05 -9.21 25.35
CA MET A 46 -8.24 -8.24 24.26
C MET A 46 -9.69 -8.29 23.76
N MET A 47 -10.51 -7.45 24.37
CA MET A 47 -11.72 -6.90 23.75
C MET A 47 -11.29 -5.73 22.85
N GLY A 48 -11.73 -5.68 21.59
CA GLY A 48 -11.66 -4.46 20.77
C GLY A 48 -11.45 -4.72 19.28
N GLY A 49 -12.52 -4.56 18.48
CA GLY A 49 -12.59 -5.02 17.10
C GLY A 49 -11.84 -4.19 16.04
N ASN A 50 -11.63 -4.88 14.91
CA ASN A 50 -11.51 -4.39 13.53
C ASN A 50 -11.17 -2.91 13.29
N SER A 51 -9.94 -2.52 13.59
CA SER A 51 -9.24 -1.49 12.82
C SER A 51 -7.78 -1.89 12.77
N MET A 52 -7.40 -2.70 11.78
CA MET A 52 -6.00 -2.80 11.41
C MET A 52 -5.58 -1.39 10.98
N GLY A 53 -4.56 -0.83 11.61
CA GLY A 53 -4.09 0.50 11.24
C GLY A 53 -3.49 0.46 9.83
N MET A 54 -3.42 1.61 9.16
CA MET A 54 -2.75 1.71 7.86
C MET A 54 -1.28 1.25 7.91
N GLN A 55 -0.64 1.28 9.10
CA GLN A 55 0.66 0.67 9.34
C GLN A 55 0.63 -0.86 9.29
N ASP A 56 -0.40 -1.50 9.86
CA ASP A 56 -0.54 -2.96 9.83
C ASP A 56 -0.85 -3.44 8.41
N GLU A 57 -1.67 -2.69 7.66
CA GLU A 57 -1.96 -2.97 6.25
C GLU A 57 -0.71 -2.88 5.37
N MET A 58 0.10 -1.83 5.54
CA MET A 58 1.37 -1.69 4.81
C MET A 58 2.38 -2.76 5.23
N GLY A 59 2.39 -3.18 6.49
CA GLY A 59 3.19 -4.30 6.98
C GLY A 59 2.78 -5.63 6.34
N ALA A 60 1.48 -5.88 6.24
CA ALA A 60 0.93 -7.06 5.58
C ALA A 60 1.25 -7.07 4.07
N MET A 61 1.08 -5.94 3.38
CA MET A 61 1.46 -5.79 1.97
C MET A 61 2.94 -6.10 1.77
N ASN A 62 3.83 -5.56 2.61
CA ASN A 62 5.26 -5.84 2.50
C ASN A 62 5.59 -7.33 2.70
N GLY A 63 4.90 -8.00 3.63
CA GLY A 63 5.01 -9.46 3.80
C GLY A 63 4.55 -10.25 2.57
N MET A 64 3.46 -9.83 1.93
CA MET A 64 2.93 -10.46 0.71
C MET A 64 3.86 -10.27 -0.50
N LEU A 65 4.65 -9.19 -0.52
CA LEU A 65 5.61 -8.90 -1.59
C LEU A 65 6.99 -9.53 -1.35
N GLN A 66 7.29 -9.92 -0.11
CA GLN A 66 8.62 -10.39 0.26
C GLN A 66 9.06 -11.60 -0.57
N GLY A 67 10.25 -11.51 -1.16
CA GLY A 67 10.83 -12.59 -1.96
C GLY A 67 10.21 -12.78 -3.35
N LYS A 68 9.20 -11.98 -3.73
CA LYS A 68 8.65 -11.99 -5.11
C LYS A 68 9.48 -11.07 -6.01
N THR A 69 9.61 -11.47 -7.27
CA THR A 69 10.28 -10.69 -8.32
C THR A 69 9.57 -10.87 -9.66
N GLY A 70 9.76 -9.94 -10.61
CA GLY A 70 9.18 -10.00 -11.96
C GLY A 70 7.65 -10.07 -11.91
N ASP A 71 7.03 -10.81 -12.84
CA ASP A 71 5.58 -10.95 -12.96
C ASP A 71 4.88 -11.37 -11.65
N ALA A 72 5.55 -12.18 -10.83
CA ALA A 72 4.98 -12.60 -9.54
C ALA A 72 4.89 -11.43 -8.55
N PHE A 73 5.86 -10.52 -8.57
CA PHE A 73 5.83 -9.29 -7.79
C PHE A 73 4.78 -8.33 -8.34
N ASP A 74 4.78 -8.07 -9.65
CA ASP A 74 3.88 -7.11 -10.29
C ASP A 74 2.41 -7.50 -10.09
N LYS A 75 2.06 -8.78 -10.26
CA LYS A 75 0.71 -9.29 -9.98
C LYS A 75 0.28 -9.04 -8.53
N ALA A 76 1.16 -9.35 -7.58
CA ALA A 76 0.87 -9.18 -6.16
C ALA A 76 0.73 -7.68 -5.83
N PHE A 77 1.65 -6.85 -6.31
CA PHE A 77 1.64 -5.40 -6.11
C PHE A 77 0.35 -4.77 -6.66
N LEU A 78 -0.03 -5.08 -7.90
CA LEU A 78 -1.26 -4.55 -8.49
C LEU A 78 -2.50 -4.98 -7.71
N SER A 79 -2.57 -6.24 -7.27
CA SER A 79 -3.70 -6.75 -6.48
C SER A 79 -3.84 -6.00 -5.15
N GLU A 80 -2.74 -5.89 -4.40
CA GLU A 80 -2.74 -5.23 -3.09
C GLU A 80 -2.97 -3.72 -3.21
N MET A 81 -2.37 -3.06 -4.21
CA MET A 81 -2.53 -1.61 -4.39
C MET A 81 -3.93 -1.23 -4.85
N ILE A 82 -4.60 -2.07 -5.66
CA ILE A 82 -6.02 -1.88 -5.99
C ILE A 82 -6.87 -1.92 -4.71
N ALA A 83 -6.65 -2.92 -3.84
CA ALA A 83 -7.41 -3.06 -2.59
C ALA A 83 -7.16 -1.88 -1.63
N HIS A 84 -5.90 -1.50 -1.45
CA HIS A 84 -5.49 -0.35 -0.65
C HIS A 84 -6.15 0.95 -1.14
N HIS A 85 -6.13 1.21 -2.44
CA HIS A 85 -6.77 2.39 -3.02
C HIS A 85 -8.29 2.39 -2.85
N GLN A 86 -8.93 1.22 -2.96
CA GLN A 86 -10.37 1.10 -2.69
C GLN A 86 -10.71 1.45 -1.24
N GLY A 87 -9.89 1.01 -0.27
CA GLY A 87 -10.00 1.41 1.13
C GLY A 87 -9.88 2.94 1.29
N ALA A 88 -8.89 3.55 0.64
CA ALA A 88 -8.71 5.01 0.67
C ALA A 88 -9.90 5.77 0.07
N VAL A 89 -10.50 5.27 -1.01
CA VAL A 89 -11.72 5.86 -1.61
C VAL A 89 -12.90 5.80 -0.64
N VAL A 90 -13.11 4.67 0.05
CA VAL A 90 -14.17 4.54 1.07
C VAL A 90 -13.96 5.53 2.21
N MET A 91 -12.75 5.65 2.74
CA MET A 91 -12.43 6.63 3.78
C MET A 91 -12.64 8.07 3.31
N ALA A 92 -12.23 8.40 2.09
CA ALA A 92 -12.43 9.73 1.52
C ALA A 92 -13.92 10.05 1.31
N GLN A 93 -14.74 9.08 0.90
CA GLN A 93 -16.19 9.25 0.80
C GLN A 93 -16.82 9.55 2.17
N GLU A 94 -16.36 8.90 3.24
CA GLU A 94 -16.81 9.21 4.59
C GLU A 94 -16.33 10.60 5.06
N ALA A 95 -15.11 11.00 4.71
CA ALA A 95 -14.63 12.35 4.98
C ALA A 95 -15.50 13.41 4.27
N LEU A 96 -15.87 13.18 3.00
CA LEU A 96 -16.71 14.10 2.24
C LEU A 96 -18.10 14.30 2.88
N LYS A 97 -18.69 13.24 3.44
CA LYS A 97 -19.99 13.27 4.14
C LYS A 97 -19.91 13.94 5.51
N ASN A 98 -18.89 13.60 6.30
CA ASN A 98 -18.86 13.89 7.73
C ASN A 98 -18.00 15.12 8.09
N ALA A 99 -17.07 15.54 7.23
CA ALA A 99 -16.19 16.65 7.56
C ALA A 99 -16.94 17.98 7.67
N LYS A 100 -16.57 18.77 8.69
CA LYS A 100 -17.07 20.13 8.89
C LYS A 100 -16.35 21.16 8.02
N HIS A 101 -15.06 20.97 7.80
CA HIS A 101 -14.17 21.91 7.13
C HIS A 101 -14.13 21.65 5.62
N GLN A 102 -14.22 22.71 4.82
CA GLN A 102 -14.24 22.60 3.36
C GLN A 102 -12.93 22.05 2.81
N GLU A 103 -11.81 22.39 3.45
CA GLU A 103 -10.48 21.92 3.09
C GLU A 103 -10.36 20.39 3.12
N ILE A 104 -11.04 19.74 4.08
CA ILE A 104 -11.06 18.27 4.19
C ILE A 104 -11.96 17.67 3.11
N LYS A 105 -13.06 18.33 2.75
CA LYS A 105 -13.94 17.88 1.67
C LYS A 105 -13.26 17.98 0.31
N ASP A 106 -12.55 19.08 0.07
CA ASP A 106 -11.77 19.28 -1.15
C ASP A 106 -10.68 18.20 -1.27
N LEU A 107 -9.92 17.97 -0.18
CA LEU A 107 -8.93 16.89 -0.12
C LEU A 107 -9.58 15.51 -0.39
N ALA A 108 -10.72 15.22 0.22
CA ALA A 108 -11.43 13.96 0.01
C ALA A 108 -11.85 13.76 -1.45
N GLN A 109 -12.35 14.82 -2.10
CA GLN A 109 -12.73 14.78 -3.51
C GLN A 109 -11.52 14.56 -4.44
N ASP A 110 -10.38 15.17 -4.12
CA ASP A 110 -9.12 14.97 -4.84
C ASP A 110 -8.63 13.53 -4.70
N ILE A 111 -8.65 12.96 -3.49
CA ILE A 111 -8.29 11.56 -3.23
C ILE A 111 -9.20 10.62 -4.03
N ILE A 112 -10.53 10.81 -4.00
CA ILE A 112 -11.47 9.97 -4.76
C ILE A 112 -11.14 10.00 -6.25
N THR A 113 -10.88 11.19 -6.81
CA THR A 113 -10.59 11.35 -8.23
C THR A 113 -9.29 10.64 -8.62
N ALA A 114 -8.21 10.91 -7.88
CA ALA A 114 -6.89 10.35 -8.17
C ALA A 114 -6.88 8.83 -8.02
N GLN A 115 -7.35 8.31 -6.88
CA GLN A 115 -7.30 6.89 -6.57
C GLN A 115 -8.17 6.05 -7.53
N ASN A 116 -9.33 6.55 -7.96
CA ASN A 116 -10.15 5.84 -8.97
C ASN A 116 -9.48 5.77 -10.34
N LYS A 117 -8.75 6.82 -10.74
CA LYS A 117 -7.97 6.82 -11.98
C LYS A 117 -6.86 5.76 -11.90
N GLU A 118 -6.11 5.72 -10.81
CA GLU A 118 -5.04 4.75 -10.60
C GLU A 118 -5.57 3.30 -10.52
N ILE A 119 -6.72 3.06 -9.87
CA ILE A 119 -7.39 1.75 -9.88
C ILE A 119 -7.71 1.31 -11.32
N THR A 120 -8.20 2.23 -12.15
CA THR A 120 -8.54 1.94 -13.55
C THR A 120 -7.30 1.56 -14.35
N GLU A 121 -6.20 2.30 -14.17
CA GLU A 121 -4.91 2.03 -14.81
C GLU A 121 -4.35 0.67 -14.38
N MET A 122 -4.33 0.39 -13.07
CA MET A 122 -3.83 -0.88 -12.53
C MET A 122 -4.65 -2.09 -13.02
N LYS A 123 -5.98 -1.97 -13.08
CA LYS A 123 -6.84 -3.02 -13.65
C LYS A 123 -6.57 -3.23 -15.14
N ALA A 124 -6.33 -2.14 -15.89
CA ALA A 124 -5.97 -2.23 -17.30
C ALA A 124 -4.63 -2.97 -17.48
N TRP A 125 -3.63 -2.70 -16.64
CA TRP A 125 -2.35 -3.42 -16.66
C TRP A 125 -2.50 -4.90 -16.29
N GLN A 126 -3.29 -5.24 -15.26
CA GLN A 126 -3.57 -6.64 -14.92
C GLN A 126 -4.15 -7.40 -16.11
N MET A 127 -5.09 -6.79 -16.84
CA MET A 127 -5.69 -7.41 -18.02
C MET A 127 -4.72 -7.48 -19.21
N ALA A 128 -4.01 -6.40 -19.50
CA ALA A 128 -3.08 -6.34 -20.63
C ALA A 128 -1.90 -7.31 -20.48
N TRP A 129 -1.40 -7.49 -19.25
CA TRP A 129 -0.22 -8.32 -19.00
C TRP A 129 -0.59 -9.76 -18.63
N TYR A 130 -1.72 -9.99 -17.98
CA TYR A 130 -2.05 -11.29 -17.36
C TYR A 130 -3.47 -11.80 -17.65
N GLY A 131 -4.32 -11.04 -18.34
CA GLY A 131 -5.71 -11.40 -18.65
C GLY A 131 -5.88 -12.52 -19.68
N SER A 132 -4.78 -13.01 -20.25
CA SER A 132 -4.73 -14.21 -21.08
C SER A 132 -3.66 -15.15 -20.53
N GLU A 133 -4.04 -16.13 -19.70
CA GLU A 133 -3.15 -17.25 -19.41
C GLU A 133 -2.86 -18.01 -20.71
N LYS A 134 -1.77 -17.67 -21.40
CA LYS A 134 -1.14 -18.62 -22.31
C LYS A 134 -0.56 -19.74 -21.44
N PRO A 135 -0.82 -21.02 -21.75
CA PRO A 135 -0.30 -22.12 -20.96
C PRO A 135 1.22 -22.02 -20.94
N SER A 136 1.79 -22.01 -19.72
CA SER A 136 3.22 -22.02 -19.47
C SER A 136 3.88 -23.14 -20.31
N SER A 137 4.57 -22.78 -21.38
CA SER A 137 5.50 -23.69 -22.04
C SER A 137 6.72 -23.82 -21.16
N SER A 138 6.74 -24.85 -20.31
CA SER A 138 7.96 -25.33 -19.69
C SER A 138 8.95 -25.74 -20.80
N ARG A 139 10.11 -25.08 -20.84
CA ARG A 139 11.32 -25.62 -21.48
C ARG A 139 12.28 -26.06 -20.39
#